data_AF-A0A9D7PPD4-F1
#
_entry.id   AF-A0A9D7PPD4-F1
#
_cell.length_a   1.000
_cell.length_b   1.000
_cell.length_c   1.000
_cell.angle_alpha   90.00
_cell.angle_beta   90.00
_cell.angle_gamma   90.00
#
_symmetry.space_group_name_H-M   'P 1'
#
loop_
_entity.id
_entity.type
_entity.pdbx_description
1 polymer ?
#
loop_
_entity_poly.entity_id
_entity_poly.type
_entity_poly.pdbx_seq_one_letter_code
_entity_poly.pdbx_strand_id
1 'polypeptide(L)'
;MSFDQSFFGLLRAGYQIADFEAPRDKRVEALLPANIPVQSIQTEYLVNQLMTELNSGPIDHFIEMFKSTLQQRSIDYPSVLDEDKLKEIRSLFSDLIRQWNCIRSGERLELCF
;
A
#
# COMPACT_ATOMS: atom_id res chain seq x y z
N MET A 1 -3.33 -15.74 0.82
CA MET A 1 -4.14 -14.67 1.43
C MET A 1 -3.93 -13.41 0.59
N SER A 2 -5.00 -12.84 0.03
CA SER A 2 -4.96 -11.61 -0.80
C SER A 2 -4.83 -10.35 0.07
N PHE A 3 -4.55 -9.18 -0.52
CA PHE A 3 -4.48 -7.86 0.13
C PHE A 3 -5.87 -7.23 0.39
N ASP A 4 -6.89 -8.06 0.65
CA ASP A 4 -8.30 -7.65 0.70
C ASP A 4 -8.66 -6.78 1.92
N GLN A 5 -7.78 -6.72 2.92
CA GLN A 5 -7.89 -5.88 4.12
C GLN A 5 -6.85 -4.75 4.15
N SER A 6 -6.31 -4.41 2.97
CA SER A 6 -5.57 -3.15 2.77
C SER A 6 -6.54 -1.95 2.77
N PHE A 7 -6.06 -0.75 2.41
CA PHE A 7 -6.83 0.49 2.46
C PHE A 7 -8.24 0.40 1.84
N PHE A 8 -8.38 -0.12 0.61
CA PHE A 8 -9.70 -0.29 -0.02
C PHE A 8 -10.58 -1.33 0.69
N GLY A 9 -9.95 -2.31 1.34
CA GLY A 9 -10.64 -3.25 2.23
C GLY A 9 -11.27 -2.55 3.43
N LEU A 10 -10.57 -1.58 4.02
CA LEU A 10 -11.11 -0.74 5.10
C LEU A 10 -12.25 0.15 4.61
N LEU A 11 -12.12 0.76 3.43
CA LEU A 11 -13.21 1.54 2.84
C LEU A 11 -14.47 0.69 2.61
N ARG A 12 -14.30 -0.53 2.07
CA ARG A 12 -15.40 -1.49 1.89
C ARG A 12 -16.02 -1.95 3.21
N ALA A 13 -15.25 -1.97 4.30
CA ALA A 13 -15.74 -2.25 5.64
C ALA A 13 -16.56 -1.10 6.25
N GLY A 14 -16.69 0.03 5.54
CA GLY A 14 -17.52 1.17 5.92
C GLY A 14 -16.75 2.35 6.51
N TYR A 15 -15.43 2.22 6.70
CA TYR A 15 -14.59 3.32 7.16
C TYR A 15 -14.44 4.38 6.06
N GLN A 16 -14.59 5.64 6.44
CA GLN A 16 -14.43 6.78 5.54
C GLN A 16 -13.01 7.32 5.63
N ILE A 17 -12.55 8.01 4.59
CA ILE A 17 -11.22 8.66 4.59
C ILE A 17 -11.06 9.61 5.78
N ALA A 18 -12.12 10.37 6.11
CA ALA A 18 -12.16 11.27 7.25
C ALA A 18 -11.92 10.56 8.61
N ASP A 19 -12.23 9.27 8.72
CA ASP A 19 -12.00 8.51 9.96
C ASP A 19 -10.49 8.30 10.25
N PHE A 20 -9.65 8.35 9.21
CA PHE A 20 -8.19 8.27 9.33
C PHE A 20 -7.55 9.62 9.68
N GLU A 21 -8.23 10.72 9.35
CA GLU A 21 -7.78 12.09 9.63
C GLU A 21 -8.04 12.52 11.08
N ALA A 22 -8.94 11.81 11.77
CA ALA A 22 -9.22 12.08 13.18
C ALA A 22 -7.95 11.95 14.06
N PRO A 23 -7.81 12.81 15.08
CA PRO A 23 -6.79 12.65 16.12
C PRO A 23 -6.81 11.24 16.71
N ARG A 24 -5.64 10.72 17.10
CA ARG A 24 -5.50 9.30 17.50
C ARG A 24 -6.45 8.88 18.62
N ASP A 25 -6.75 9.77 19.56
CA ASP A 25 -7.68 9.60 20.68
C ASP A 25 -9.16 9.62 20.26
N LYS A 26 -9.46 10.07 19.04
CA LYS A 26 -10.80 10.18 18.47
C LYS A 26 -11.05 9.22 17.30
N ARG A 27 -10.04 8.44 16.90
CA ARG A 27 -10.22 7.41 15.88
C ARG A 27 -11.08 6.28 16.41
N VAL A 28 -11.93 5.75 15.55
CA VAL A 28 -12.68 4.51 15.86
C VAL A 28 -11.70 3.39 16.18
N GLU A 29 -12.10 2.50 17.09
CA GLU A 29 -11.22 1.48 17.67
C GLU A 29 -10.50 0.64 16.61
N ALA A 30 -11.19 0.26 15.54
CA ALA A 30 -10.62 -0.52 14.43
C ALA A 30 -9.51 0.19 13.64
N LEU A 31 -9.43 1.52 13.71
CA LEU A 31 -8.40 2.33 13.05
C LEU A 31 -7.27 2.75 14.02
N LEU A 32 -7.29 2.26 15.25
CA LEU A 32 -6.16 2.40 16.16
C LEU A 32 -5.00 1.51 15.67
N PRO A 33 -3.73 1.94 15.81
CA PRO A 33 -2.59 1.19 15.29
C PRO A 33 -2.51 -0.29 15.73
N ALA A 34 -3.02 -0.62 16.91
CA ALA A 34 -3.06 -1.99 17.43
C ALA A 34 -4.12 -2.89 16.75
N ASN A 35 -5.14 -2.27 16.14
CA ASN A 35 -6.32 -2.94 15.60
C ASN A 35 -6.40 -2.86 14.08
N ILE A 36 -5.52 -2.08 13.43
CA ILE A 36 -5.42 -2.02 11.99
C ILE A 36 -5.01 -3.40 11.45
N PRO A 37 -5.68 -3.93 10.41
CA PRO A 37 -5.31 -5.20 9.81
C PRO A 37 -3.85 -5.21 9.35
N VAL A 38 -3.16 -6.32 9.61
CA VAL A 38 -1.74 -6.50 9.23
C VAL A 38 -1.49 -6.22 7.74
N GLN A 39 -2.46 -6.55 6.88
CA GLN A 39 -2.37 -6.31 5.45
C GLN A 39 -2.29 -4.83 5.09
N SER A 40 -3.00 -3.96 5.82
CA SER A 40 -2.90 -2.51 5.63
C SER A 40 -1.49 -2.01 5.92
N ILE A 41 -0.88 -2.53 6.98
CA ILE A 41 0.49 -2.18 7.37
C ILE A 41 1.50 -2.72 6.33
N GLN A 42 1.35 -3.98 5.91
CA GLN A 42 2.18 -4.59 4.87
C GLN A 42 2.12 -3.80 3.55
N THR A 43 0.91 -3.42 3.11
CA THR A 43 0.72 -2.62 1.89
C THR A 43 1.34 -1.24 2.02
N GLU A 44 1.25 -0.58 3.18
CA GLU A 44 1.91 0.71 3.41
C GLU A 44 3.43 0.63 3.20
N TYR A 45 4.10 -0.36 3.81
CA TYR A 45 5.55 -0.53 3.61
C TYR A 45 5.91 -0.91 2.17
N LEU A 46 5.07 -1.72 1.51
CA LEU A 46 5.30 -2.10 0.12
C LEU A 46 5.24 -0.86 -0.79
N VAL A 47 4.22 -0.02 -0.61
CA VAL A 47 4.07 1.24 -1.35
C VAL A 47 5.23 2.18 -1.06
N ASN A 48 5.66 2.33 0.20
CA ASN A 48 6.81 3.16 0.55
C ASN A 48 8.10 2.73 -0.17
N GLN A 49 8.34 1.43 -0.27
CA GLN A 49 9.52 0.90 -0.97
C GLN A 49 9.40 1.07 -2.49
N LEU A 50 8.22 0.86 -3.08
CA LEU A 50 7.95 1.14 -4.49
C LEU A 50 8.12 2.63 -4.84
N MET A 51 7.67 3.52 -3.96
CA MET A 51 7.88 4.97 -4.10
C MET A 51 9.36 5.34 -3.99
N THR A 52 10.11 4.67 -3.11
CA THR A 52 11.56 4.86 -3.01
C THR A 52 12.26 4.43 -4.29
N GLU A 53 11.89 3.28 -4.84
CA GLU A 53 12.38 2.77 -6.13
C GLU A 53 12.07 3.73 -7.29
N LEU A 54 10.84 4.25 -7.35
CA LEU A 54 10.43 5.23 -8.37
C LEU A 54 11.30 6.50 -8.35
N ASN A 55 11.63 6.99 -7.16
CA ASN A 55 12.38 8.23 -7.00
C ASN A 55 13.90 8.05 -7.09
N SER A 56 14.42 6.90 -6.69
CA SER A 56 15.87 6.67 -6.52
C SER A 56 16.46 5.73 -7.56
N GLY A 57 15.61 5.08 -8.37
CA GLY A 57 16.00 4.04 -9.31
C GLY A 57 15.80 2.62 -8.75
N PRO A 58 16.09 1.59 -9.58
CA PRO A 58 15.88 0.18 -9.23
C PRO A 58 16.51 -0.21 -7.90
N ILE A 59 15.76 -0.96 -7.09
CA ILE A 59 16.25 -1.52 -5.84
C ILE A 59 16.63 -2.98 -6.06
N ASP A 60 17.93 -3.27 -5.98
CA ASP A 60 18.43 -4.65 -5.93
C ASP A 60 17.90 -5.35 -4.68
N HIS A 61 17.61 -6.65 -4.78
CA HIS A 61 17.15 -7.46 -3.64
C HIS A 61 15.86 -6.92 -2.97
N PHE A 62 14.95 -6.34 -3.75
CA PHE A 62 13.72 -5.69 -3.26
C PHE A 62 12.95 -6.54 -2.23
N ILE A 63 12.67 -7.82 -2.52
CA ILE A 63 11.92 -8.70 -1.62
C ILE A 63 12.67 -8.93 -0.29
N GLU A 64 14.00 -9.06 -0.33
CA GLU A 64 14.80 -9.30 0.87
C GLU A 64 14.85 -8.06 1.77
N MET A 65 14.98 -6.88 1.17
CA MET A 65 14.84 -5.60 1.88
C MET A 65 13.46 -5.43 2.49
N PHE A 66 12.41 -5.79 1.75
CA PHE A 66 11.03 -5.70 2.23
C PHE A 66 10.80 -6.66 3.40
N LYS A 67 11.25 -7.91 3.30
CA LYS A 67 11.25 -8.89 4.41
C LYS A 67 11.94 -8.35 5.65
N SER A 68 13.14 -7.79 5.48
CA SER A 68 13.93 -7.23 6.58
C SER A 68 13.20 -6.07 7.27
N THR A 69 12.56 -5.20 6.48
CA THR A 69 11.78 -4.05 6.99
C THR A 69 10.59 -4.51 7.84
N LEU A 70 9.86 -5.54 7.39
CA LEU A 70 8.73 -6.08 8.15
C LEU A 70 9.18 -6.80 9.43
N GLN A 71 10.26 -7.59 9.35
CA GLN A 71 10.80 -8.32 10.50
C GLN A 71 11.29 -7.40 11.61
N GLN A 72 11.94 -6.28 11.26
CA GLN A 72 12.37 -5.26 12.24
C GLN A 72 11.20 -4.66 13.04
N ARG A 73 9.98 -4.77 12.53
CA ARG A 73 8.75 -4.26 13.14
C ARG A 73 7.84 -5.37 13.66
N SER A 74 8.32 -6.61 13.70
CA SER A 74 7.54 -7.78 14.11
C SER A 74 6.26 -7.98 13.28
N ILE A 75 6.33 -7.68 11.98
CA ILE A 75 5.24 -7.89 11.02
C ILE A 75 5.60 -9.09 10.13
N ASP A 76 4.64 -10.00 9.94
CA ASP A 76 4.83 -11.15 9.08
C ASP A 76 4.92 -10.75 7.61
N TYR A 77 5.67 -11.53 6.83
CA TYR A 77 5.75 -11.33 5.39
C TYR A 77 4.47 -11.82 4.68
N PRO A 78 3.89 -11.06 3.74
CA PRO A 78 2.71 -11.51 3.00
C PRO A 78 3.07 -12.67 2.06
N SER A 79 2.55 -13.86 2.33
CA SER A 79 2.85 -15.07 1.54
C SER A 79 2.44 -15.01 0.06
N VAL A 80 1.57 -14.06 -0.30
CA VAL A 80 1.13 -13.82 -1.67
C VAL A 80 2.13 -12.99 -2.49
N LEU A 81 3.09 -12.34 -1.84
CA LEU A 81 4.10 -11.53 -2.52
C LEU A 81 5.30 -12.42 -2.88
N ASP A 82 5.42 -12.77 -4.15
CA ASP A 82 6.62 -13.36 -4.74
C ASP A 82 7.14 -12.46 -5.88
N GLU A 83 8.19 -12.90 -6.58
CA GLU A 83 8.79 -12.13 -7.68
C GLU A 83 7.82 -11.90 -8.84
N ASP A 84 6.95 -12.86 -9.14
CA ASP A 84 5.99 -12.72 -10.23
C ASP A 84 4.88 -11.74 -9.86
N LYS A 85 4.39 -11.80 -8.61
CA LYS A 85 3.44 -10.84 -8.07
C LYS A 85 4.05 -9.44 -7.97
N LEU A 86 5.33 -9.33 -7.58
CA LEU A 86 6.03 -8.05 -7.53
C LEU A 86 6.16 -7.44 -8.92
N LYS A 87 6.46 -8.23 -9.96
CA LYS A 87 6.48 -7.74 -11.35
C LYS A 87 5.13 -7.23 -11.79
N GLU A 88 4.05 -7.96 -11.48
CA GLU A 88 2.68 -7.53 -11.79
C GLU A 88 2.35 -6.20 -11.12
N ILE A 89 2.65 -6.07 -9.82
CA ILE A 89 2.46 -4.83 -9.05
C ILE A 89 3.28 -3.69 -9.65
N ARG A 90 4.56 -3.92 -9.98
CA ARG A 90 5.44 -2.89 -10.59
C ARG A 90 4.90 -2.42 -11.94
N SER A 91 4.40 -3.32 -12.78
CA SER A 91 3.80 -2.97 -14.06
C SER A 91 2.58 -2.07 -13.86
N LEU A 92 1.64 -2.51 -13.02
CA LEU A 92 0.41 -1.75 -12.72
C LEU A 92 0.74 -0.39 -12.10
N PHE A 93 1.65 -0.36 -11.13
CA PHE A 93 2.10 0.87 -10.48
C PHE A 93 2.72 1.85 -11.47
N SER A 94 3.60 1.37 -12.35
CA SER A 94 4.23 2.23 -13.38
C SER A 94 3.21 2.77 -14.37
N ASP A 95 2.24 1.94 -14.78
CA ASP A 95 1.16 2.37 -15.66
C ASP A 95 0.26 3.43 -15.01
N LEU A 96 -0.04 3.29 -13.72
CA LEU A 96 -0.81 4.27 -12.94
C LEU A 96 -0.06 5.59 -12.80
N ILE A 97 1.24 5.56 -12.47
CA ILE A 97 2.08 6.75 -12.38
C ILE A 97 2.17 7.47 -13.73
N ARG A 98 2.33 6.72 -14.83
CA ARG A 98 2.33 7.30 -16.17
C ARG A 98 0.99 7.97 -16.49
N GLN A 99 -0.12 7.32 -16.19
CA GLN A 99 -1.46 7.90 -16.39
C GLN A 99 -1.63 9.16 -15.56
N TRP A 100 -1.26 9.11 -14.28
CA TRP A 100 -1.31 10.23 -13.35
C TRP A 100 -0.54 11.45 -13.86
N ASN A 101 0.68 11.24 -14.34
CA ASN A 101 1.54 12.32 -14.85
C ASN A 101 1.04 12.93 -16.17
N CYS A 102 0.10 12.29 -16.85
CA CYS A 102 -0.52 12.80 -18.08
C CYS A 102 -1.83 13.56 -17.83
N ILE A 103 -2.37 13.56 -16.60
CA ILE A 103 -3.62 14.26 -16.26
C ILE A 103 -3.39 15.77 -16.30
N ARG A 104 -4.22 16.49 -17.07
CA ARG A 104 -4.19 17.95 -17.08
C ARG A 104 -4.98 18.54 -15.92
N SER A 105 -4.71 19.80 -15.58
CA SER A 105 -5.48 20.50 -14.57
C SER A 105 -6.97 20.53 -14.93
N GLY A 106 -7.81 20.01 -14.03
CA GLY A 106 -9.26 19.88 -14.24
C GLY A 106 -9.71 18.53 -14.81
N GLU A 107 -8.78 17.67 -15.22
CA GLU A 107 -9.08 16.28 -15.60
C GLU A 107 -9.01 15.36 -14.37
N ARG A 108 -9.56 14.15 -14.51
CA ARG A 108 -9.58 13.12 -13.47
C ARG A 108 -9.15 11.78 -14.04
N LEU A 109 -8.48 10.97 -13.23
CA LEU A 109 -8.22 9.56 -13.52
C LEU A 109 -9.26 8.70 -12.81
N GLU A 110 -10.03 7.96 -13.59
CA GLU A 110 -10.96 6.96 -13.08
C GLU A 110 -10.32 5.58 -13.20
N LEU A 111 -10.34 4.83 -12.10
CA LEU A 111 -9.81 3.47 -12.04
C LEU A 111 -10.99 2.50 -12.08
N CYS A 112 -10.99 1.60 -13.06
CA CYS A 112 -11.96 0.51 -13.17
C CYS A 112 -11.31 -0.76 -12.62
N PHE A 113 -11.68 -1.15 -11.40
CA PHE A 113 -11.24 -2.39 -10.75
C PHE A 113 -12.36 -3.43 -10.73
#